data_AF-A0A3M4Q8R0-F1
#
_entry.id   AF-A0A3M4Q8R0-F1
#
_cell.length_a   1.000
_cell.length_b   1.000
_cell.length_c   1.000
_cell.angle_alpha   90.00
_cell.angle_beta   90.00
_cell.angle_gamma   90.00
#
_symmetry.space_group_name_H-M   'P 1'
#
loop_
_entity.id
_entity.type
_entity.pdbx_description
1 polymer ?
#
loop_
_entity_poly.entity_id
_entity_poly.type
_entity_poly.pdbx_seq_one_letter_code
_entity_poly.pdbx_strand_id
1 'polypeptide(L)'
;MFYVQRDAQGALSRVEAAAFAESTETLPADHHEIQAWYANEVVETSLAQLKQSDLEMIRVLDDLIQVLTRKGVISVTDLPPAAQAKLMDRNHAREALGGLSHLINDDETGLI
;
A
#
# COMPACT_ATOMS: atom_id res chain seq x y z
N MET A 1 -6.91 -26.77 -19.23
CA MET A 1 -7.18 -27.30 -17.87
C MET A 1 -6.30 -26.54 -16.91
N PHE A 2 -6.83 -26.12 -15.78
CA PHE A 2 -6.10 -25.54 -14.66
C PHE A 2 -6.04 -26.54 -13.51
N TYR A 3 -4.95 -26.52 -12.77
CA TYR A 3 -4.80 -27.23 -11.50
C TYR A 3 -5.27 -26.29 -10.40
N VAL A 4 -6.11 -26.79 -9.50
CA VAL A 4 -6.67 -25.96 -8.43
C VAL A 4 -6.50 -26.60 -7.08
N GLN A 5 -6.38 -25.76 -6.06
CA GLN A 5 -6.43 -26.13 -4.66
C GLN A 5 -7.70 -25.53 -4.06
N ARG A 6 -8.35 -26.28 -3.19
CA ARG A 6 -9.48 -25.80 -2.40
C ARG A 6 -9.08 -25.61 -0.93
N ASP A 7 -9.70 -24.64 -0.28
CA ASP A 7 -9.61 -24.47 1.17
C ASP A 7 -10.48 -25.49 1.94
N ALA A 8 -10.49 -25.37 3.28
CA ALA A 8 -11.27 -26.25 4.15
C ALA A 8 -12.80 -26.07 3.99
N GLN A 9 -13.25 -25.00 3.34
CA GLN A 9 -14.65 -24.70 3.05
C GLN A 9 -15.04 -25.13 1.63
N GLY A 10 -14.08 -25.66 0.85
CA GLY A 10 -14.28 -26.09 -0.52
C GLY A 10 -14.23 -24.94 -1.54
N ALA A 11 -13.82 -23.73 -1.16
CA ALA A 11 -13.64 -22.63 -2.10
C ALA A 11 -12.28 -22.77 -2.80
N LEU A 12 -12.17 -22.27 -4.04
CA LEU A 12 -10.87 -22.15 -4.69
C LEU A 12 -9.95 -21.27 -3.82
N SER A 13 -8.72 -21.73 -3.59
CA SER A 13 -7.69 -20.98 -2.85
C SER A 13 -6.44 -20.74 -3.70
N ARG A 14 -6.24 -21.55 -4.74
CA ARG A 14 -5.15 -21.39 -5.72
C ARG A 14 -5.55 -21.98 -7.06
N VAL A 15 -5.21 -21.29 -8.15
CA VAL A 15 -5.45 -21.72 -9.54
C VAL A 15 -4.17 -21.53 -10.34
N GLU A 16 -3.65 -22.60 -10.96
CA GLU A 16 -2.39 -22.60 -11.69
C GLU A 16 -2.50 -23.33 -13.03
N ALA A 17 -1.77 -22.85 -14.04
CA ALA A 17 -1.72 -23.51 -15.35
C ALA A 17 -0.86 -24.79 -15.34
N ALA A 18 0.02 -24.95 -14.34
CA ALA A 18 0.89 -26.10 -14.16
C ALA A 18 0.51 -26.89 -12.90
N ALA A 19 0.79 -28.20 -12.92
CA ALA A 19 0.61 -29.06 -11.75
C ALA A 19 1.50 -28.59 -10.59
N PHE A 20 0.95 -28.60 -9.38
CA PHE A 20 1.68 -28.29 -8.15
C PHE A 20 1.30 -29.31 -7.07
N ALA A 21 2.18 -29.49 -6.08
CA ALA A 21 2.07 -30.59 -5.11
C ALA A 21 0.76 -30.59 -4.30
N GLU A 22 0.13 -29.43 -4.14
CA GLU A 22 -1.06 -29.22 -3.31
C GLU A 22 -2.35 -29.15 -4.15
N SER A 23 -2.28 -29.41 -5.46
CA SER A 23 -3.46 -29.38 -6.31
C SER A 23 -4.43 -30.50 -5.93
N THR A 24 -5.66 -30.14 -5.60
CA THR A 24 -6.71 -31.06 -5.19
C THR A 24 -7.50 -31.60 -6.37
N GLU A 25 -7.63 -30.83 -7.46
CA GLU A 25 -8.31 -31.25 -8.68
C GLU A 25 -7.84 -30.45 -9.91
N THR A 26 -8.39 -30.80 -11.08
CA THR A 26 -8.21 -30.06 -12.33
C THR A 26 -9.54 -29.60 -12.88
N LEU A 27 -9.65 -28.32 -13.24
CA LEU A 27 -10.85 -27.75 -13.83
C LEU A 27 -10.60 -27.26 -15.27
N PRO A 28 -11.59 -27.33 -16.17
CA PRO A 28 -11.56 -26.68 -17.47
C PRO A 28 -11.38 -25.16 -17.37
N ALA A 29 -10.80 -24.52 -18.38
CA ALA A 29 -10.56 -23.07 -18.39
C ALA A 29 -11.85 -22.25 -18.50
N ASP A 30 -12.88 -22.83 -19.12
CA ASP A 30 -14.23 -22.29 -19.25
C ASP A 30 -15.14 -22.61 -18.05
N HIS A 31 -14.61 -23.28 -17.01
CA HIS A 31 -15.36 -23.56 -15.79
C HIS A 31 -15.72 -22.26 -15.07
N HIS A 32 -16.97 -22.12 -14.66
CA HIS A 32 -17.50 -20.89 -14.06
C HIS A 32 -16.71 -20.43 -12.81
N GLU A 33 -16.28 -21.37 -11.97
CA GLU A 33 -15.47 -21.04 -10.78
C GLU A 33 -14.09 -20.44 -11.13
N ILE A 34 -13.47 -20.86 -12.24
CA ILE A 34 -12.19 -20.29 -12.70
C ILE A 34 -12.40 -18.85 -13.18
N GLN A 35 -13.49 -18.61 -13.91
CA GLN A 35 -13.86 -17.26 -14.36
C GLN A 35 -14.17 -16.34 -13.18
N ALA A 36 -14.90 -16.83 -12.19
CA ALA A 36 -15.21 -16.09 -10.96
C ALA A 36 -13.95 -15.81 -10.12
N TRP A 37 -13.02 -16.77 -10.04
CA TRP A 37 -11.73 -16.59 -9.36
C TRP A 37 -10.94 -15.42 -9.94
N TYR A 38 -10.68 -15.43 -11.25
CA TYR A 38 -9.93 -14.36 -11.90
C TYR A 38 -10.66 -13.01 -11.85
N ALA A 39 -11.98 -13.00 -11.94
CA ALA A 39 -12.75 -11.76 -11.77
C ALA A 39 -12.57 -11.14 -10.38
N ASN A 40 -12.62 -11.96 -9.32
CA ASN A 40 -12.38 -11.51 -7.95
C ASN A 40 -10.93 -11.08 -7.73
N GLU A 41 -9.95 -11.84 -8.26
CA GLU A 41 -8.52 -11.51 -8.17
C GLU A 41 -8.22 -10.15 -8.82
N VAL A 42 -8.83 -9.85 -9.98
CA VAL A 42 -8.72 -8.55 -10.64
C VAL A 42 -9.29 -7.43 -9.76
N VAL A 43 -10.44 -7.65 -9.11
CA VAL A 43 -11.05 -6.67 -8.20
C VAL A 43 -10.15 -6.44 -6.98
N GLU A 44 -9.68 -7.49 -6.32
CA GLU A 44 -8.77 -7.41 -5.17
C GLU A 44 -7.46 -6.70 -5.54
N THR A 45 -6.88 -7.05 -6.69
CA THR A 45 -5.67 -6.39 -7.21
C THR A 45 -5.92 -4.90 -7.47
N SER A 46 -7.06 -4.55 -8.09
CA SER A 46 -7.43 -3.17 -8.36
C SER A 46 -7.63 -2.37 -7.06
N LEU A 47 -8.26 -2.98 -6.04
CA LEU A 47 -8.44 -2.38 -4.73
C LEU A 47 -7.09 -2.20 -4.00
N ALA A 48 -6.18 -3.16 -4.11
CA ALA A 48 -4.84 -3.05 -3.56
C ALA A 48 -4.04 -1.93 -4.24
N GLN A 49 -4.12 -1.83 -5.57
CA GLN A 49 -3.51 -0.74 -6.34
C GLN A 49 -4.08 0.62 -5.98
N LEU A 50 -5.39 0.73 -5.79
CA LEU A 50 -6.04 1.98 -5.35
C LEU A 50 -5.56 2.38 -3.95
N LYS A 51 -5.54 1.44 -2.99
CA LYS A 51 -5.02 1.70 -1.64
C LYS A 51 -3.56 2.15 -1.67
N GLN A 52 -2.73 1.54 -2.53
CA GLN A 52 -1.35 1.95 -2.70
C GLN A 52 -1.25 3.37 -3.31
N SER A 53 -2.07 3.67 -4.32
CA SER A 53 -2.15 5.01 -4.91
C SER A 53 -2.59 6.07 -3.88
N ASP A 54 -3.50 5.75 -2.98
CA ASP A 54 -3.93 6.66 -1.91
C ASP A 54 -2.79 6.96 -0.93
N LEU A 55 -1.98 5.94 -0.58
CA LEU A 55 -0.78 6.12 0.24
C LEU A 55 0.28 6.98 -0.44
N GLU A 56 0.44 6.87 -1.76
CA GLU A 56 1.35 7.72 -2.52
C GLU A 56 0.82 9.17 -2.60
N MET A 57 -0.49 9.31 -2.82
CA MET A 57 -1.16 10.61 -2.88
C MET A 57 -1.05 11.39 -1.57
N ILE A 58 -1.10 10.72 -0.42
CA ILE A 58 -0.98 11.40 0.88
C ILE A 58 0.35 12.15 1.03
N ARG A 59 1.43 11.63 0.43
CA ARG A 59 2.76 12.25 0.46
C ARG A 59 2.80 13.48 -0.44
N VAL A 60 2.21 13.38 -1.63
CA VAL A 60 2.05 14.53 -2.55
C VAL A 60 1.26 15.65 -1.89
N LEU A 61 0.15 15.31 -1.21
CA LEU A 61 -0.65 16.29 -0.47
C LEU A 61 0.15 16.95 0.66
N ASP A 62 1.01 16.20 1.36
CA ASP A 62 1.90 16.78 2.38
C ASP A 62 2.83 17.85 1.80
N ASP A 63 3.51 17.50 0.72
CA ASP A 63 4.47 18.39 0.09
C ASP A 63 3.77 19.62 -0.50
N LEU A 64 2.57 19.45 -1.07
CA LEU A 64 1.74 20.56 -1.53
C LEU A 64 1.32 21.49 -0.38
N ILE A 65 0.83 20.95 0.73
CA ILE A 65 0.46 21.74 1.92
C ILE A 65 1.68 22.54 2.41
N GLN A 66 2.84 21.90 2.53
CA GLN A 66 4.08 22.59 2.93
C GLN A 66 4.49 23.68 1.94
N VAL A 67 4.32 23.48 0.63
CA VAL A 67 4.59 24.52 -0.37
C VAL A 67 3.63 25.69 -0.22
N LEU A 68 2.34 25.44 -0.06
CA LEU A 68 1.32 26.48 0.08
C LEU A 68 1.50 27.27 1.38
N THR A 69 1.82 26.61 2.49
CA THR A 69 2.13 27.26 3.77
C THR A 69 3.41 28.10 3.69
N ARG A 70 4.49 27.59 3.08
CA ARG A 70 5.72 28.37 2.88
C ARG A 70 5.52 29.60 1.99
N LYS A 71 4.62 29.52 1.02
CA LYS A 71 4.24 30.65 0.17
C LYS A 71 3.25 31.61 0.85
N GLY A 72 2.78 31.30 2.06
CA GLY A 72 1.78 32.09 2.77
C GLY A 72 0.39 32.07 2.13
N VAL A 73 0.09 31.09 1.28
CA VAL A 73 -1.22 30.96 0.61
C VAL A 73 -2.28 30.44 1.58
N ILE A 74 -1.90 29.53 2.47
CA ILE A 74 -2.74 29.01 3.56
C ILE A 74 -1.93 28.91 4.85
N SER A 75 -2.58 29.10 5.99
CA SER A 75 -2.04 28.75 7.32
C SER A 75 -2.54 27.36 7.73
N VAL A 76 -1.79 26.65 8.57
CA VAL A 76 -2.24 25.37 9.16
C VAL A 76 -3.55 25.56 9.93
N THR A 77 -3.73 26.72 10.57
CA THR A 77 -4.94 27.07 11.32
C THR A 77 -6.19 27.21 10.45
N ASP A 78 -6.04 27.33 9.14
CA ASP A 78 -7.15 27.45 8.20
C ASP A 78 -7.81 26.08 7.90
N LEU A 79 -7.14 24.99 8.28
CA LEU A 79 -7.62 23.62 8.08
C LEU A 79 -8.52 23.16 9.22
N PRO A 80 -9.42 22.17 9.00
CA PRO A 80 -10.23 21.60 10.07
C PRO A 80 -9.38 21.00 11.21
N PRO A 81 -9.83 21.01 12.48
CA PRO A 81 -9.04 20.53 13.61
C PRO A 81 -8.47 19.11 13.43
N ALA A 82 -9.23 18.20 12.82
CA ALA A 82 -8.78 16.85 12.53
C ALA A 82 -7.61 16.81 11.52
N ALA A 83 -7.58 17.72 10.54
CA ALA A 83 -6.49 17.83 9.59
C ALA A 83 -5.25 18.47 10.23
N GLN A 84 -5.43 19.47 11.10
CA GLN A 84 -4.34 20.07 11.87
C GLN A 84 -3.61 19.02 12.71
N ALA A 85 -4.35 18.22 13.49
CA ALA A 85 -3.78 17.15 14.32
C ALA A 85 -2.97 16.14 13.48
N LYS A 86 -3.55 15.67 12.36
CA LYS A 86 -2.87 14.73 11.45
C LYS A 86 -1.58 15.30 10.85
N LEU A 87 -1.55 16.60 10.52
CA LEU A 87 -0.34 17.25 10.01
C LEU A 87 0.73 17.39 11.09
N MET A 88 0.35 17.70 12.33
CA MET A 88 1.28 17.75 13.47
C MET A 88 1.90 16.37 13.75
N ASP A 89 1.07 15.32 13.84
CA ASP A 89 1.54 13.94 14.06
C ASP A 89 2.52 13.51 12.96
N ARG A 90 2.22 13.86 11.70
CA ARG A 90 3.06 13.51 10.56
C ARG A 90 4.38 14.28 10.55
N ASN A 91 4.37 15.57 10.89
CA ASN A 91 5.60 16.35 11.01
C ASN A 91 6.51 15.79 12.10
N HIS A 92 5.96 15.48 13.28
CA HIS A 92 6.71 14.82 14.36
C HIS A 92 7.31 13.49 13.92
N ALA A 93 6.55 12.66 13.21
CA ALA A 93 7.07 11.39 12.69
C ALA A 93 8.22 11.60 11.69
N ARG A 94 8.14 12.61 10.81
CA ARG A 94 9.22 12.95 9.88
C ARG A 94 10.45 13.50 10.60
N GLU A 95 10.27 14.35 11.62
CA GLU A 95 11.37 14.87 12.43
C GLU A 95 12.07 13.77 13.23
N ALA A 96 11.32 12.83 13.82
CA ALA A 96 11.90 11.68 14.52
C ALA A 96 12.76 10.83 13.58
N LEU A 97 12.26 10.52 12.38
CA LEU A 97 12.99 9.73 11.38
C LEU A 97 14.17 10.50 10.74
N GLY A 98 14.01 11.80 10.51
CA GLY A 98 15.06 12.68 9.98
C GLY A 98 16.17 12.96 11.00
N GLY A 99 15.81 13.13 12.27
CA GLY A 99 16.75 13.23 13.39
C GLY A 99 17.53 11.94 13.63
N LEU A 100 16.86 10.78 13.52
CA LEU A 100 17.54 9.47 13.51
C LEU A 100 18.50 9.33 12.32
N SER A 101 18.11 9.82 11.14
CA SER A 101 18.99 9.79 9.96
C SER A 101 20.20 10.71 10.10
N HIS A 102 20.07 11.82 10.82
CA HIS A 102 21.19 12.72 11.13
C HIS A 102 22.17 12.08 12.13
N LEU A 103 21.66 11.42 13.17
CA LEU A 103 22.47 10.72 14.17
C LEU A 103 23.27 9.54 13.60
N ILE A 104 22.74 8.87 12.57
CA ILE A 104 23.45 7.76 11.89
C ILE A 104 24.57 8.30 10.96
N ASN A 105 24.41 9.51 10.42
CA ASN A 105 25.37 10.09 9.48
C ASN A 105 26.53 10.82 10.16
N ASP A 106 26.37 11.23 11.43
CA ASP A 106 27.41 11.90 12.21
C ASP A 106 28.53 10.94 12.68
N ASP A 107 28.31 9.62 12.61
CA ASP A 107 29.31 8.60 12.98
C ASP A 107 30.33 8.28 11.84
N GLU A 108 30.16 8.81 10.62
CA GLU A 108 31.09 8.56 9.48
C GLU A 108 32.06 9.71 9.16
N THR A 109 31.96 10.87 9.81
CA THR A 109 32.86 12.03 9.56
C THR A 109 33.87 12.29 10.67
N GLY A 110 34.37 11.23 11.30
CA GLY A 110 35.29 11.31 12.43
C GLY A 110 36.53 10.42 12.32
N LEU A 111 37.27 10.46 11.21
CA LEU A 111 38.69 10.10 11.24
C LEU A 111 39.48 11.04 10.31
N ILE A 112 40.49 11.66 10.92
CA ILE A 112 41.47 12.62 10.39
C ILE A 112 42.33 11.97 9.31
#